data_AF-A0A0W0XHR4-F1
#
_entry.id   AF-A0A0W0XHR4-F1
#
_cell.length_a   1.000
_cell.length_b   1.000
_cell.length_c   1.000
_cell.angle_alpha   90.00
_cell.angle_beta   90.00
_cell.angle_gamma   90.00
#
_symmetry.space_group_name_H-M   'P 1'
#
loop_
_entity.id
_entity.type
_entity.pdbx_description
1 polymer ?
#
loop_
_entity_poly.entity_id
_entity_poly.type
_entity_poly.pdbx_seq_one_letter_code
_entity_poly.pdbx_strand_id
1 'polypeptide(L)'
;MSFFREKQFKAVDDLLTKNDYSAAIALMQLWAPASLALFQLQYPAHTSKLRQAEFDDFWQDCREKLRLPGHPEFRFQKQANLSDADFVSGYVFYLLALKNKEDKETYQTYMQQAISHKSVHALQALMHGLIIQESTSKEKYYELLSQAVLTIENVVKHHGTAGYLLLAKGYFRLAMIASECDDEARARSSAVFIFVLKALYLARFAEADSSAEIHNAFFGRGLSKGAPFDFERIDDMIDKCRDLLGDSLPRPMQEFIRTQAKHTYEQHRRSIEHSSPRVTATPVN
;
A
#
# COMPACT_ATOMS: atom_id res chain seq x y z
N MET A 1 -13.64 22.15 14.05
CA MET A 1 -13.29 22.75 12.73
C MET A 1 -13.64 24.23 12.75
N SER A 2 -13.00 25.09 11.96
CA SER A 2 -13.43 26.49 11.87
C SER A 2 -14.74 26.61 11.09
N PHE A 3 -15.62 27.51 11.51
CA PHE A 3 -16.92 27.79 10.87
C PHE A 3 -16.82 28.03 9.36
N PHE A 4 -15.72 28.65 8.91
CA PHE A 4 -15.45 28.89 7.49
C PHE A 4 -15.26 27.58 6.69
N ARG A 5 -14.58 26.58 7.27
CA ARG A 5 -14.37 25.28 6.62
C ARG A 5 -15.68 24.51 6.47
N GLU A 6 -16.54 24.56 7.48
CA GLU A 6 -17.83 23.88 7.47
C GLU A 6 -18.75 24.41 6.36
N LYS A 7 -18.77 25.73 6.15
CA LYS A 7 -19.47 26.34 5.00
C LYS A 7 -18.92 25.89 3.65
N GLN A 8 -17.60 25.83 3.51
CA GLN A 8 -16.96 25.38 2.27
C GLN A 8 -17.27 23.90 1.97
N PHE A 9 -17.23 23.06 3.00
CA PHE A 9 -17.56 21.64 2.85
C PHE A 9 -19.02 21.46 2.48
N LYS A 10 -19.93 22.20 3.13
CA LYS A 10 -21.35 22.14 2.79
C LYS A 10 -21.64 22.58 1.36
N ALA A 11 -20.96 23.61 0.86
CA ALA A 11 -21.08 24.04 -0.52
C ALA A 11 -20.67 22.95 -1.53
N VAL A 12 -19.55 22.25 -1.27
CA VAL A 12 -19.12 21.14 -2.13
C VAL A 12 -20.06 19.94 -2.03
N ASP A 13 -20.54 19.60 -0.82
CA ASP A 13 -21.57 18.57 -0.61
C ASP A 13 -22.84 18.82 -1.45
N ASP A 14 -23.33 20.07 -1.46
CA ASP A 14 -24.50 20.46 -2.25
C ASP A 14 -24.25 20.34 -3.76
N LEU A 15 -23.07 20.73 -4.23
CA LEU A 15 -22.69 20.63 -5.65
C LEU A 15 -22.54 19.16 -6.09
N LEU A 16 -21.87 18.34 -5.29
CA LEU A 16 -21.73 16.91 -5.56
C LEU A 16 -23.08 16.20 -5.53
N THR A 17 -24.00 16.59 -4.65
CA THR A 17 -25.37 16.06 -4.62
C THR A 17 -26.13 16.39 -5.90
N LYS A 18 -25.92 17.57 -6.48
CA LYS A 18 -26.50 18.01 -7.75
C LYS A 18 -25.73 17.52 -8.99
N ASN A 19 -24.64 16.77 -8.80
CA ASN A 19 -23.70 16.35 -9.84
C ASN A 19 -23.08 17.51 -10.63
N ASP A 20 -22.93 18.68 -10.00
CA ASP A 20 -22.19 19.81 -10.57
C ASP A 20 -20.70 19.66 -10.26
N TYR A 21 -20.06 18.73 -10.98
CA TYR A 21 -18.67 18.34 -10.72
C TYR A 21 -17.68 19.45 -11.07
N SER A 22 -17.94 20.23 -12.12
CA SER A 22 -17.06 21.33 -12.51
C SER A 22 -16.96 22.40 -11.42
N ALA A 23 -18.09 22.82 -10.84
CA ALA A 23 -18.07 23.78 -9.74
C ALA A 23 -17.47 23.19 -8.47
N ALA A 24 -17.74 21.92 -8.18
CA ALA A 24 -17.15 21.23 -7.03
C ALA A 24 -15.62 21.16 -7.13
N ILE A 25 -15.09 20.81 -8.31
CA ILE A 25 -13.65 20.78 -8.60
C ILE A 25 -13.04 22.17 -8.41
N ALA A 26 -13.64 23.21 -8.99
CA ALA A 26 -13.13 24.59 -8.87
C ALA A 26 -13.01 25.04 -7.40
N LEU A 27 -13.96 24.68 -6.54
CA LEU A 27 -13.88 24.97 -5.11
C LEU A 27 -12.79 24.14 -4.42
N MET A 28 -12.71 22.85 -4.71
CA MET A 28 -11.77 21.92 -4.10
C MET A 28 -10.31 22.19 -4.51
N GLN A 29 -10.06 22.72 -5.71
CA GLN A 29 -8.72 23.09 -6.18
C GLN A 29 -8.04 24.16 -5.31
N LEU A 30 -8.82 24.96 -4.60
CA LEU A 30 -8.32 25.99 -3.68
C LEU A 30 -7.96 25.43 -2.31
N TRP A 31 -8.27 24.17 -2.04
CA TRP A 31 -8.09 23.57 -0.72
C TRP A 31 -6.69 23.01 -0.55
N ALA A 32 -6.18 23.09 0.68
CA ALA A 32 -5.02 22.30 1.07
C ALA A 32 -5.38 20.80 1.04
N PRO A 33 -4.43 19.89 0.74
CA PRO A 33 -4.71 18.44 0.67
C PRO A 33 -5.37 17.88 1.94
N ALA A 34 -4.96 18.38 3.12
CA ALA A 34 -5.58 18.00 4.39
C ALA A 34 -7.10 18.27 4.44
N SER A 35 -7.57 19.36 3.82
CA SER A 35 -9.00 19.67 3.78
C SER A 35 -9.76 18.69 2.87
N LEU A 36 -9.16 18.22 1.77
CA LEU A 36 -9.78 17.19 0.91
C LEU A 36 -9.97 15.86 1.66
N ALA A 37 -8.98 15.45 2.45
CA ALA A 37 -9.07 14.25 3.28
C ALA A 37 -10.14 14.40 4.38
N LEU A 38 -10.18 15.55 5.05
CA LEU A 38 -11.20 15.82 6.07
C LEU A 38 -12.62 15.88 5.48
N PHE A 39 -12.77 16.40 4.26
CA PHE A 39 -14.05 16.38 3.55
C PHE A 39 -14.51 14.94 3.28
N GLN A 40 -13.64 14.08 2.75
CA GLN A 40 -13.95 12.66 2.53
C GLN A 40 -14.35 11.93 3.81
N LEU A 41 -13.67 12.25 4.93
CA LEU A 41 -14.02 11.67 6.23
C LEU A 41 -15.41 12.13 6.72
N GLN A 42 -15.77 13.39 6.50
CA GLN A 42 -17.05 13.95 6.93
C GLN A 42 -18.22 13.58 6.01
N TYR A 43 -17.96 13.40 4.71
CA TYR A 43 -18.95 13.10 3.69
C TYR A 43 -18.61 11.80 2.92
N PRO A 44 -18.59 10.64 3.61
CA PRO A 44 -18.16 9.37 3.01
C PRO A 44 -19.03 8.93 1.82
N ALA A 45 -20.29 9.38 1.77
CA ALA A 45 -21.21 9.11 0.67
C ALA A 45 -20.71 9.62 -0.70
N HIS A 46 -19.83 10.62 -0.72
CA HIS A 46 -19.27 11.19 -1.96
C HIS A 46 -17.98 10.52 -2.42
N THR A 47 -17.42 9.58 -1.66
CA THR A 47 -16.14 8.93 -1.99
C THR A 47 -16.17 8.26 -3.36
N SER A 48 -17.28 7.63 -3.74
CA SER A 48 -17.43 7.02 -5.06
C SER A 48 -17.54 8.06 -6.19
N LYS A 49 -18.20 9.20 -5.94
CA LYS A 49 -18.30 10.32 -6.90
C LYS A 49 -16.94 10.94 -7.17
N LEU A 50 -16.16 11.15 -6.12
CA LEU A 50 -14.81 11.69 -6.23
C LEU A 50 -13.84 10.75 -6.98
N ARG A 51 -14.21 9.50 -7.23
CA ARG A 51 -13.42 8.54 -8.02
C ARG A 51 -13.90 8.41 -9.47
N GLN A 52 -14.87 9.22 -9.89
CA GLN A 52 -15.34 9.22 -11.28
C GLN A 52 -14.35 9.95 -12.18
N ALA A 53 -14.40 9.64 -13.48
CA ALA A 53 -13.43 10.09 -14.47
C ALA A 53 -13.36 11.63 -14.58
N GLU A 54 -14.44 12.33 -14.25
CA GLU A 54 -14.50 13.80 -14.21
C GLU A 54 -13.52 14.42 -13.22
N PHE A 55 -13.04 13.63 -12.23
CA PHE A 55 -12.07 14.06 -11.24
C PHE A 55 -10.64 13.59 -11.54
N ASP A 56 -10.39 12.85 -12.64
CA ASP A 56 -9.07 12.26 -12.92
C ASP A 56 -7.97 13.33 -13.03
N ASP A 57 -8.21 14.39 -13.81
CA ASP A 57 -7.26 15.51 -13.97
C ASP A 57 -7.05 16.26 -12.64
N PHE A 58 -8.12 16.43 -11.86
CA PHE A 58 -8.04 17.05 -10.54
C PHE A 58 -7.12 16.26 -9.59
N TRP A 59 -7.27 14.93 -9.55
CA TRP A 59 -6.43 14.10 -8.70
C TRP A 59 -4.99 13.99 -9.21
N GLN A 60 -4.79 13.97 -10.52
CA GLN A 60 -3.46 14.06 -11.12
C GLN A 60 -2.76 15.34 -10.68
N ASP A 61 -3.42 16.49 -10.80
CA ASP A 61 -2.91 17.78 -10.32
C ASP A 61 -2.56 17.73 -8.83
N CYS A 62 -3.41 17.10 -8.01
CA CYS A 62 -3.12 16.90 -6.59
C CYS A 62 -1.85 16.07 -6.38
N ARG A 63 -1.69 14.93 -7.06
CA ARG A 63 -0.47 14.09 -6.97
C ARG A 63 0.77 14.89 -7.38
N GLU A 64 0.68 15.63 -8.49
CA GLU A 64 1.79 16.41 -9.03
C GLU A 64 2.18 17.60 -8.15
N LYS A 65 1.31 18.05 -7.23
CA LYS A 65 1.60 19.11 -6.24
C LYS A 65 2.19 18.57 -4.93
N LEU A 66 2.08 17.27 -4.65
CA LEU A 66 2.66 16.67 -3.43
C LEU A 66 4.19 16.76 -3.43
N ARG A 67 4.77 17.23 -2.32
CA ARG A 67 6.22 17.39 -2.14
C ARG A 67 6.68 16.76 -0.84
N LEU A 68 7.92 16.30 -0.82
CA LEU A 68 8.60 15.86 0.40
C LEU A 68 9.38 17.03 1.01
N PRO A 69 9.21 17.31 2.33
CA PRO A 69 10.05 18.27 3.02
C PRO A 69 11.53 17.93 2.88
N GLY A 70 12.36 18.91 2.52
CA GLY A 70 13.81 18.72 2.33
C GLY A 70 14.23 18.00 1.05
N HIS A 71 13.29 17.56 0.20
CA HIS A 71 13.57 16.91 -1.08
C HIS A 71 12.75 17.57 -2.22
N PRO A 72 13.08 18.82 -2.61
CA PRO A 72 12.28 19.60 -3.56
C PRO A 72 12.26 19.04 -4.99
N GLU A 73 13.19 18.15 -5.35
CA GLU A 73 13.24 17.50 -6.66
C GLU A 73 12.34 16.26 -6.76
N PHE A 74 11.98 15.66 -5.62
CA PHE A 74 11.18 14.44 -5.62
C PHE A 74 9.75 14.72 -6.11
N ARG A 75 9.26 13.90 -7.04
CA ARG A 75 7.88 13.92 -7.55
C ARG A 75 7.29 12.53 -7.44
N PHE A 76 6.05 12.41 -6.98
CA PHE A 76 5.33 11.14 -7.05
C PHE A 76 4.94 10.81 -8.48
N GLN A 77 5.15 9.57 -8.89
CA GLN A 77 4.87 9.07 -10.22
C GLN A 77 3.46 8.48 -10.29
N LYS A 78 2.86 8.51 -11.48
CA LYS A 78 1.59 7.84 -11.75
C LYS A 78 1.80 6.34 -11.64
N GLN A 79 0.89 5.65 -10.97
CA GLN A 79 0.95 4.20 -10.78
C GLN A 79 -0.05 3.53 -11.70
N ALA A 80 0.31 2.37 -12.26
CA ALA A 80 -0.59 1.65 -13.16
C ALA A 80 -1.77 1.03 -12.41
N ASN A 81 -1.53 0.62 -11.16
CA ASN A 81 -2.42 -0.26 -10.41
C ASN A 81 -3.18 0.44 -9.28
N LEU A 82 -3.06 1.75 -9.17
CA LEU A 82 -3.68 2.59 -8.14
C LEU A 82 -4.06 3.95 -8.75
N SER A 83 -5.30 4.39 -8.56
CA SER A 83 -5.75 5.69 -9.06
C SER A 83 -5.09 6.84 -8.29
N ASP A 84 -4.96 8.00 -8.94
CA ASP A 84 -4.42 9.19 -8.29
C ASP A 84 -5.29 9.63 -7.09
N ALA A 85 -6.62 9.39 -7.16
CA ALA A 85 -7.54 9.62 -6.04
C ALA A 85 -7.19 8.76 -4.81
N ASP A 86 -7.01 7.45 -4.99
CA ASP A 86 -6.64 6.54 -3.89
C ASP A 86 -5.24 6.87 -3.38
N PHE A 87 -4.28 7.14 -4.27
CA PHE A 87 -2.92 7.50 -3.90
C PHE A 87 -2.88 8.77 -3.05
N VAL A 88 -3.47 9.87 -3.53
CA VAL A 88 -3.46 11.17 -2.85
C VAL A 88 -4.18 11.07 -1.51
N SER A 89 -5.41 10.54 -1.48
CA SER A 89 -6.16 10.40 -0.23
C SER A 89 -5.43 9.52 0.78
N GLY A 90 -4.94 8.36 0.35
CA GLY A 90 -4.21 7.44 1.21
C GLY A 90 -2.93 8.04 1.79
N TYR A 91 -2.16 8.76 0.97
CA TYR A 91 -0.94 9.43 1.44
C TYR A 91 -1.24 10.60 2.39
N VAL A 92 -2.25 11.41 2.09
CA VAL A 92 -2.62 12.55 2.96
C VAL A 92 -3.18 12.06 4.30
N PHE A 93 -4.04 11.05 4.33
CA PHE A 93 -4.50 10.45 5.59
C PHE A 93 -3.34 9.88 6.40
N TYR A 94 -2.36 9.24 5.76
CA TYR A 94 -1.13 8.80 6.43
C TYR A 94 -0.38 9.98 7.07
N LEU A 95 -0.19 11.09 6.37
CA LEU A 95 0.45 12.28 6.93
C LEU A 95 -0.36 12.89 8.09
N LEU A 96 -1.69 12.92 7.98
CA LEU A 96 -2.57 13.37 9.06
C LEU A 96 -2.46 12.47 10.30
N ALA A 97 -2.36 11.15 10.11
CA ALA A 97 -2.09 10.23 11.21
C ALA A 97 -0.76 10.54 11.88
N LEU A 98 0.33 10.70 11.11
CA LEU A 98 1.64 11.03 11.67
C LEU A 98 1.65 12.35 12.46
N LYS A 99 0.85 13.33 12.06
CA LYS A 99 0.71 14.60 12.78
C LYS A 99 -0.03 14.47 14.11
N ASN A 100 -0.86 13.45 14.28
CA ASN A 100 -1.70 13.24 15.45
C ASN A 100 -1.30 11.99 16.24
N LYS A 101 -0.02 11.60 16.24
CA LYS A 101 0.48 10.40 16.95
C LYS A 101 0.16 10.35 18.45
N GLU A 102 0.02 11.52 19.07
CA GLU A 102 -0.26 11.64 20.51
C GLU A 102 -1.74 11.40 20.84
N ASP A 103 -2.64 11.68 19.89
CA ASP A 103 -4.06 11.37 20.00
C ASP A 103 -4.33 10.01 19.34
N LYS A 104 -4.42 8.98 20.19
CA LYS A 104 -4.56 7.59 19.75
C LYS A 104 -5.81 7.36 18.88
N GLU A 105 -6.94 7.97 19.22
CA GLU A 105 -8.20 7.76 18.49
C GLU A 105 -8.14 8.41 17.11
N THR A 106 -7.68 9.66 17.06
CA THR A 106 -7.48 10.39 15.79
C THR A 106 -6.43 9.71 14.91
N TYR A 107 -5.31 9.28 15.49
CA TYR A 107 -4.27 8.51 14.79
C TYR A 107 -4.85 7.24 14.16
N GLN A 108 -5.58 6.44 14.94
CA GLN A 108 -6.16 5.18 14.47
C GLN A 108 -7.18 5.42 13.36
N THR A 109 -8.04 6.43 13.50
CA THR A 109 -9.03 6.80 12.49
C THR A 109 -8.36 7.15 11.16
N TYR A 110 -7.34 8.02 11.18
CA TYR A 110 -6.62 8.40 9.96
C TYR A 110 -5.79 7.25 9.38
N MET A 111 -5.18 6.40 10.20
CA MET A 111 -4.49 5.19 9.70
C MET A 111 -5.45 4.24 9.00
N GLN A 112 -6.65 4.02 9.56
CA GLN A 112 -7.66 3.17 8.93
C GLN A 112 -8.11 3.74 7.59
N GLN A 113 -8.31 5.05 7.48
CA GLN A 113 -8.62 5.71 6.21
C GLN A 113 -7.45 5.61 5.22
N ALA A 114 -6.22 5.79 5.67
CA ALA A 114 -5.06 5.62 4.81
C ALA A 114 -4.99 4.20 4.23
N ILE A 115 -5.27 3.17 5.05
CA ILE A 115 -5.28 1.76 4.64
C ILE A 115 -6.48 1.45 3.72
N SER A 116 -7.67 2.03 3.97
CA SER A 116 -8.84 1.84 3.10
C SER A 116 -8.62 2.39 1.68
N HIS A 117 -7.81 3.43 1.56
CA HIS A 117 -7.29 3.97 0.30
C HIS A 117 -6.02 3.27 -0.20
N LYS A 118 -5.65 2.12 0.38
CA LYS A 118 -4.48 1.31 -0.01
C LYS A 118 -3.18 2.10 0.06
N SER A 119 -2.96 2.90 1.11
CA SER A 119 -1.70 3.64 1.26
C SER A 119 -0.54 2.71 1.60
N VAL A 120 0.43 2.57 0.69
CA VAL A 120 1.65 1.77 0.93
C VAL A 120 2.42 2.28 2.16
N HIS A 121 2.47 3.60 2.36
CA HIS A 121 3.17 4.21 3.49
C HIS A 121 2.47 3.91 4.82
N ALA A 122 1.14 3.86 4.84
CA ALA A 122 0.39 3.45 6.03
C ALA A 122 0.60 1.97 6.34
N LEU A 123 0.59 1.09 5.33
CA LEU A 123 0.87 -0.33 5.51
C LEU A 123 2.29 -0.58 6.03
N GLN A 124 3.29 0.14 5.48
CA GLN A 124 4.67 0.11 5.97
C GLN A 124 4.77 0.57 7.42
N ALA A 125 4.08 1.66 7.79
CA ALA A 125 4.07 2.18 9.16
C ALA A 125 3.38 1.23 10.14
N LEU A 126 2.27 0.60 9.75
CA LEU A 126 1.60 -0.44 10.53
C LEU A 126 2.55 -1.61 10.79
N MET A 127 3.18 -2.15 9.73
CA MET A 127 4.12 -3.25 9.83
C MET A 127 5.33 -2.88 10.71
N HIS A 128 5.91 -1.71 10.50
CA HIS A 128 7.04 -1.24 11.28
C HIS A 128 6.69 -1.04 12.77
N GLY A 129 5.53 -0.46 13.06
CA GLY A 129 5.05 -0.27 14.42
C GLY A 129 4.87 -1.59 15.16
N LEU A 130 4.30 -2.60 14.51
CA LEU A 130 4.18 -3.95 15.08
C LEU A 130 5.55 -4.60 15.31
N ILE A 131 6.47 -4.46 14.36
CA ILE A 131 7.83 -5.02 14.48
C ILE A 131 8.61 -4.38 15.64
N ILE A 132 8.46 -3.07 15.86
CA ILE A 132 9.13 -2.37 16.97
C ILE A 132 8.48 -2.68 18.32
N GLN A 133 7.14 -2.74 18.38
CA GLN A 133 6.42 -2.87 19.65
C GLN A 133 6.58 -4.24 20.32
N GLU A 134 7.05 -5.26 19.59
CA GLU A 134 7.33 -6.63 20.03
C GLU A 134 6.68 -7.01 21.37
N SER A 135 5.52 -7.67 21.31
CA SER A 135 4.76 -7.98 22.53
C SER A 135 5.50 -8.99 23.42
N THR A 136 5.42 -8.80 24.74
CA THR A 136 5.96 -9.73 25.74
C THR A 136 5.34 -11.14 25.64
N SER A 137 4.10 -11.24 25.15
CA SER A 137 3.49 -12.50 24.72
C SER A 137 3.77 -12.73 23.23
N LYS A 138 4.54 -13.78 22.93
CA LYS A 138 4.86 -14.19 21.55
C LYS A 138 3.63 -14.64 20.77
N GLU A 139 2.70 -15.32 21.43
CA GLU A 139 1.45 -15.79 20.82
C GLU A 139 0.58 -14.61 20.38
N LYS A 140 0.32 -13.66 21.28
CA LYS A 140 -0.41 -12.43 20.95
C LYS A 140 0.29 -11.61 19.88
N TYR A 141 1.62 -11.57 19.90
CA TYR A 141 2.39 -10.90 18.87
C TYR A 141 2.24 -11.58 17.51
N TYR A 142 2.31 -12.91 17.46
CA TYR A 142 2.11 -13.71 16.25
C TYR A 142 0.72 -13.50 15.66
N GLU A 143 -0.33 -13.49 16.50
CA GLU A 143 -1.71 -13.22 16.07
C GLU A 143 -1.87 -11.82 15.47
N LEU A 144 -1.37 -10.79 16.16
CA LEU A 144 -1.44 -9.40 15.67
C LEU A 144 -0.68 -9.23 14.35
N LEU A 145 0.52 -9.80 14.24
CA LEU A 145 1.31 -9.72 13.02
C LEU A 145 0.65 -10.52 11.88
N SER A 146 0.03 -11.66 12.17
CA SER A 146 -0.71 -12.46 11.18
C SER A 146 -1.90 -11.69 10.62
N GLN A 147 -2.67 -10.99 11.47
CA GLN A 147 -3.77 -10.14 11.02
C GLN A 147 -3.28 -8.99 10.13
N ALA A 148 -2.14 -8.38 10.46
CA ALA A 148 -1.55 -7.33 9.65
C ALA A 148 -1.07 -7.85 8.29
N VAL A 149 -0.44 -9.02 8.26
CA VAL A 149 0.00 -9.69 7.02
C VAL A 149 -1.21 -10.01 6.13
N LEU A 150 -2.30 -10.54 6.68
CA LEU A 150 -3.55 -10.78 5.93
C LEU A 150 -4.16 -9.48 5.37
N THR A 151 -4.12 -8.40 6.15
CA THR A 151 -4.56 -7.08 5.67
C THR A 151 -3.74 -6.63 4.47
N ILE A 152 -2.42 -6.79 4.55
CA ILE A 152 -1.47 -6.42 3.49
C ILE A 152 -1.69 -7.30 2.24
N GLU A 153 -1.85 -8.61 2.40
CA GLU A 153 -2.05 -9.57 1.31
C GLU A 153 -3.23 -9.18 0.38
N ASN A 154 -4.30 -8.63 0.94
CA ASN A 154 -5.46 -8.18 0.16
C ASN A 154 -5.19 -6.96 -0.74
N VAL A 155 -4.16 -6.17 -0.45
CA VAL A 155 -3.91 -4.88 -1.10
C VAL A 155 -2.56 -4.80 -1.82
N VAL A 156 -1.61 -5.71 -1.53
CA VAL A 156 -0.23 -5.66 -2.06
C VAL A 156 -0.15 -5.61 -3.59
N LYS A 157 -1.10 -6.23 -4.28
CA LYS A 157 -1.11 -6.27 -5.75
C LYS A 157 -1.17 -4.86 -6.37
N HIS A 158 -1.73 -3.88 -5.66
CA HIS A 158 -1.80 -2.49 -6.11
C HIS A 158 -0.46 -1.75 -6.02
N HIS A 159 0.54 -2.34 -5.35
CA HIS A 159 1.85 -1.72 -5.12
C HIS A 159 3.00 -2.51 -5.76
N GLY A 160 2.70 -3.50 -6.61
CA GLY A 160 3.69 -4.28 -7.33
C GLY A 160 4.80 -4.80 -6.41
N THR A 161 6.04 -4.64 -6.84
CA THR A 161 7.24 -5.05 -6.08
C THR A 161 7.28 -4.52 -4.66
N ALA A 162 6.98 -3.23 -4.44
CA ALA A 162 7.05 -2.65 -3.09
C ALA A 162 6.04 -3.30 -2.13
N GLY A 163 4.84 -3.61 -2.63
CA GLY A 163 3.82 -4.34 -1.87
C GLY A 163 4.27 -5.76 -1.52
N TYR A 164 4.74 -6.52 -2.50
CA TYR A 164 5.16 -7.90 -2.27
C TYR A 164 6.40 -8.00 -1.36
N LEU A 165 7.33 -7.04 -1.42
CA LEU A 165 8.45 -6.97 -0.48
C LEU A 165 8.00 -6.67 0.95
N LEU A 166 7.00 -5.80 1.13
CA LEU A 166 6.38 -5.57 2.44
C LEU A 166 5.72 -6.86 2.98
N LEU A 167 5.05 -7.62 2.11
CA LEU A 167 4.45 -8.91 2.46
C LEU A 167 5.52 -9.93 2.86
N ALA A 168 6.59 -10.05 2.07
CA ALA A 168 7.74 -10.91 2.40
C ALA A 168 8.36 -10.53 3.76
N LYS A 169 8.48 -9.24 4.06
CA LYS A 169 8.97 -8.75 5.37
C LYS A 169 8.06 -9.18 6.52
N GLY A 170 6.74 -9.11 6.34
CA GLY A 170 5.77 -9.57 7.32
C GLY A 170 5.84 -11.08 7.58
N TYR A 171 5.81 -11.89 6.52
CA TYR A 171 5.98 -13.34 6.66
C TYR A 171 7.34 -13.71 7.25
N PHE A 172 8.41 -12.99 6.90
CA PHE A 172 9.72 -13.27 7.45
C PHE A 172 9.74 -13.07 8.96
N ARG A 173 9.11 -12.00 9.46
CA ARG A 173 8.96 -11.80 10.91
C ARG A 173 8.08 -12.85 11.57
N LEU A 174 6.99 -13.29 10.94
CA LEU A 174 6.20 -14.41 11.44
C LEU A 174 7.03 -15.70 11.53
N ALA A 175 7.84 -15.99 10.52
CA ALA A 175 8.70 -17.17 10.48
C ALA A 175 9.75 -17.14 11.61
N MET A 176 10.33 -15.97 11.88
CA MET A 176 11.25 -15.77 12.99
C MET A 176 10.58 -16.02 14.34
N ILE A 177 9.41 -15.41 14.61
CA ILE A 177 8.68 -15.63 15.87
C ILE A 177 8.32 -17.12 16.03
N ALA A 178 7.84 -17.76 14.96
CA ALA A 178 7.52 -19.18 14.97
C ALA A 178 8.75 -20.04 15.25
N SER A 179 9.94 -19.68 14.75
CA SER A 179 11.17 -20.46 15.01
C SER A 179 11.64 -20.44 16.46
N GLU A 180 11.15 -19.49 17.25
CA GLU A 180 11.54 -19.28 18.64
C GLU A 180 10.57 -19.89 19.65
N CYS A 181 9.46 -20.48 19.17
CA CYS A 181 8.62 -21.36 19.96
C CYS A 181 9.15 -22.81 19.78
N ASP A 182 8.69 -23.77 20.58
CA ASP A 182 9.13 -25.20 20.61
C ASP A 182 9.41 -25.95 19.27
N ASP A 183 9.76 -27.24 19.35
CA ASP A 183 10.07 -28.06 18.17
C ASP A 183 8.91 -28.15 17.14
N GLU A 184 7.64 -28.10 17.58
CA GLU A 184 6.49 -27.98 16.67
C GLU A 184 6.46 -26.63 15.95
N ALA A 185 7.02 -25.60 16.56
CA ALA A 185 7.14 -24.28 15.98
C ALA A 185 8.26 -24.15 14.92
N ARG A 186 9.28 -25.01 14.94
CA ARG A 186 10.23 -25.12 13.81
C ARG A 186 9.57 -25.61 12.52
N ALA A 187 8.63 -26.56 12.62
CA ALA A 187 7.84 -27.01 11.47
C ALA A 187 6.91 -25.88 10.96
N ARG A 188 6.27 -25.14 11.87
CA ARG A 188 5.47 -23.93 11.54
C ARG A 188 6.31 -22.85 10.88
N SER A 189 7.52 -22.59 11.37
CA SER A 189 8.46 -21.62 10.79
C SER A 189 8.83 -21.95 9.35
N SER A 190 9.15 -23.22 9.07
CA SER A 190 9.47 -23.70 7.72
C SER A 190 8.30 -23.51 6.76
N ALA A 191 7.06 -23.77 7.23
CA ALA A 191 5.85 -23.49 6.45
C ALA A 191 5.65 -21.99 6.18
N VAL A 192 5.97 -21.12 7.15
CA VAL A 192 5.88 -19.66 6.95
C VAL A 192 6.95 -19.14 5.98
N PHE A 193 8.18 -19.70 6.01
CA PHE A 193 9.24 -19.36 5.07
C PHE A 193 8.87 -19.65 3.60
N ILE A 194 7.99 -20.62 3.33
CA ILE A 194 7.44 -20.84 1.98
C ILE A 194 6.67 -19.60 1.49
N PHE A 195 5.91 -18.94 2.36
CA PHE A 195 5.21 -17.71 2.01
C PHE A 195 6.15 -16.53 1.80
N VAL A 196 7.26 -16.46 2.54
CA VAL A 196 8.34 -15.48 2.28
C VAL A 196 8.87 -15.66 0.86
N LEU A 197 9.27 -16.89 0.51
CA LEU A 197 9.81 -17.20 -0.81
C LEU A 197 8.80 -16.92 -1.93
N LYS A 198 7.53 -17.28 -1.73
CA LYS A 198 6.45 -16.96 -2.67
C LYS A 198 6.30 -15.45 -2.88
N ALA A 199 6.30 -14.66 -1.80
CA ALA A 199 6.21 -13.21 -1.88
C ALA A 199 7.43 -12.58 -2.57
N LEU A 200 8.63 -13.10 -2.37
CA LEU A 200 9.83 -12.66 -3.09
C LEU A 200 9.74 -12.97 -4.60
N TYR A 201 9.24 -14.14 -4.99
CA TYR A 201 8.99 -14.43 -6.40
C TYR A 201 7.93 -13.50 -7.02
N LEU A 202 6.84 -13.20 -6.29
CA LEU A 202 5.86 -12.21 -6.73
C LEU A 202 6.51 -10.82 -6.94
N ALA A 203 7.35 -10.40 -6.00
CA ALA A 203 8.09 -9.14 -6.10
C ALA A 203 8.99 -9.12 -7.35
N ARG A 204 9.67 -10.24 -7.64
CA ARG A 204 10.56 -10.40 -8.79
C ARG A 204 9.79 -10.35 -10.11
N PHE A 205 8.66 -11.05 -10.21
CA PHE A 205 7.83 -11.01 -11.42
C PHE A 205 7.24 -9.63 -11.70
N ALA A 206 6.96 -8.86 -10.64
CA ALA A 206 6.42 -7.50 -10.77
C ALA A 206 7.46 -6.43 -11.07
N GLU A 207 8.76 -6.71 -10.87
CA GLU A 207 9.83 -5.69 -10.83
C GLU A 207 9.94 -4.85 -12.10
N ALA A 208 9.87 -5.49 -13.26
CA ALA A 208 9.95 -4.80 -14.56
C ALA A 208 8.85 -3.74 -14.74
N ASP A 209 7.69 -3.97 -14.13
CA ASP A 209 6.49 -3.13 -14.29
C ASP A 209 6.24 -2.24 -13.06
N SER A 210 7.12 -2.23 -12.06
CA SER A 210 6.89 -1.58 -10.74
C SER A 210 7.78 -0.36 -10.46
N SER A 211 8.35 0.28 -11.49
CA SER A 211 9.28 1.40 -11.30
C SER A 211 8.66 2.57 -10.53
N ALA A 212 7.42 2.94 -10.86
CA ALA A 212 6.69 4.01 -10.19
C ALA A 212 6.29 3.64 -8.76
N GLU A 213 5.85 2.40 -8.54
CA GLU A 213 5.52 1.84 -7.24
C GLU A 213 6.74 1.87 -6.30
N ILE A 214 7.89 1.42 -6.78
CA ILE A 214 9.17 1.43 -6.04
C ILE A 214 9.57 2.87 -5.72
N HIS A 215 9.53 3.76 -6.73
CA HIS A 215 9.86 5.17 -6.56
C HIS A 215 8.99 5.85 -5.50
N ASN A 216 7.67 5.63 -5.55
CA ASN A 216 6.72 6.22 -4.61
C ASN A 216 6.84 5.64 -3.19
N ALA A 217 6.98 4.31 -3.07
CA ALA A 217 7.02 3.63 -1.77
C ALA A 217 8.30 3.92 -0.98
N PHE A 218 9.43 4.12 -1.68
CA PHE A 218 10.74 4.35 -1.07
C PHE A 218 11.29 5.76 -1.31
N PHE A 219 10.44 6.67 -1.76
CA PHE A 219 10.77 8.08 -1.98
C PHE A 219 12.01 8.27 -2.89
N GLY A 220 12.11 7.48 -3.96
CA GLY A 220 13.19 7.55 -4.95
C GLY A 220 14.52 6.96 -4.49
N ARG A 221 14.57 6.29 -3.34
CA ARG A 221 15.82 5.75 -2.75
C ARG A 221 16.14 4.31 -3.16
N GLY A 222 15.36 3.72 -4.07
CA GLY A 222 15.48 2.31 -4.45
C GLY A 222 15.04 1.34 -3.35
N LEU A 223 15.27 0.04 -3.58
CA LEU A 223 14.79 -1.05 -2.72
C LEU A 223 15.52 -1.15 -1.36
N SER A 224 16.73 -0.59 -1.25
CA SER A 224 17.65 -0.80 -0.13
C SER A 224 17.13 -0.34 1.23
N LYS A 225 16.18 0.61 1.30
CA LYS A 225 15.65 1.16 2.58
C LYS A 225 14.30 0.61 3.03
N GLY A 226 13.76 -0.40 2.35
CA GLY A 226 12.47 -0.98 2.75
C GLY A 226 12.30 -2.45 2.42
N ALA A 227 13.26 -3.06 1.74
CA ALA A 227 13.26 -4.48 1.48
C ALA A 227 13.41 -5.33 2.77
N PRO A 228 12.87 -6.55 2.78
CA PRO A 228 13.30 -7.55 3.73
C PRO A 228 14.79 -7.88 3.52
N PHE A 229 15.51 -8.21 4.59
CA PHE A 229 16.92 -8.64 4.58
C PHE A 229 17.99 -7.58 4.23
N ASP A 230 17.60 -6.30 4.09
CA ASP A 230 18.54 -5.20 3.78
C ASP A 230 19.37 -5.40 2.50
N PHE A 231 18.89 -6.24 1.57
CA PHE A 231 19.50 -6.41 0.25
C PHE A 231 18.92 -5.40 -0.76
N GLU A 232 19.71 -5.08 -1.79
CA GLU A 232 19.28 -4.18 -2.86
C GLU A 232 18.65 -4.93 -4.04
N ARG A 233 18.92 -6.24 -4.17
CA ARG A 233 18.42 -7.09 -5.25
C ARG A 233 17.50 -8.17 -4.71
N ILE A 234 16.37 -8.37 -5.39
CA ILE A 234 15.38 -9.39 -5.01
C ILE A 234 15.97 -10.79 -5.15
N ASP A 235 16.82 -11.03 -6.15
CA ASP A 235 17.48 -12.32 -6.35
C ASP A 235 18.36 -12.70 -5.12
N ASP A 236 19.07 -11.73 -4.53
CA ASP A 236 19.88 -11.97 -3.32
C ASP A 236 19.00 -12.32 -2.10
N MET A 237 17.81 -11.71 -2.00
CA MET A 237 16.82 -12.05 -0.97
C MET A 237 16.27 -13.46 -1.16
N ILE A 238 16.02 -13.86 -2.41
CA ILE A 238 15.55 -15.20 -2.76
C ILE A 238 16.61 -16.23 -2.36
N ASP A 239 17.86 -16.00 -2.73
CA ASP A 239 18.96 -16.90 -2.39
C ASP A 239 19.15 -17.00 -0.88
N LYS A 240 19.13 -15.86 -0.16
CA LYS A 240 19.16 -15.89 1.31
C LYS A 240 18.00 -16.67 1.92
N CYS A 241 16.79 -16.51 1.40
CA CYS A 241 15.62 -17.24 1.88
C CYS A 241 15.75 -18.75 1.64
N ARG A 242 16.34 -19.15 0.50
CA ARG A 242 16.60 -20.57 0.18
C ARG A 242 17.68 -21.15 1.09
N ASP A 243 18.73 -20.39 1.39
CA ASP A 243 19.77 -20.79 2.35
C ASP A 243 19.19 -21.01 3.75
N LEU A 244 18.28 -20.13 4.20
CA LEU A 244 17.61 -20.27 5.49
C LEU A 244 16.69 -21.50 5.56
N LEU A 245 16.10 -21.90 4.43
CA LEU A 245 15.30 -23.12 4.32
C LEU A 245 16.18 -24.38 4.20
N GLY A 246 17.37 -24.28 3.60
CA GLY A 246 18.28 -25.41 3.43
C GLY A 246 17.61 -26.65 2.82
N ASP A 247 17.92 -27.82 3.38
CA ASP A 247 17.37 -29.11 2.92
C ASP A 247 15.88 -29.29 3.19
N SER A 248 15.25 -28.42 4.00
CA SER A 248 13.82 -28.48 4.29
C SER A 248 12.95 -28.14 3.08
N LEU A 249 13.52 -27.52 2.04
CA LEU A 249 12.82 -27.19 0.80
C LEU A 249 13.48 -27.82 -0.43
N PRO A 250 13.13 -29.06 -0.81
CA PRO A 250 13.64 -29.73 -1.99
C PRO A 250 13.44 -28.91 -3.28
N ARG A 251 14.35 -29.04 -4.25
CA ARG A 251 14.28 -28.33 -5.54
C ARG A 251 12.90 -28.42 -6.23
N PRO A 252 12.22 -29.58 -6.30
CA PRO A 252 10.88 -29.65 -6.89
C PRO A 252 9.85 -28.74 -6.20
N MET A 253 9.92 -28.61 -4.87
CA MET A 253 9.03 -27.74 -4.11
C MET A 253 9.34 -26.26 -4.39
N GLN A 254 10.61 -25.89 -4.52
CA GLN A 254 11.01 -24.54 -4.90
C GLN A 254 10.44 -24.13 -6.26
N GLU A 255 10.50 -25.04 -7.24
CA GLU A 255 9.95 -24.81 -8.58
C GLU A 255 8.42 -24.74 -8.57
N PHE A 256 7.77 -25.57 -7.75
CA PHE A 256 6.33 -25.51 -7.54
C PHE A 256 5.90 -24.15 -6.95
N ILE A 257 6.58 -23.65 -5.93
CA ILE A 257 6.31 -22.34 -5.31
C ILE A 257 6.49 -21.22 -6.33
N ARG A 258 7.58 -21.26 -7.12
CA ARG A 258 7.84 -20.29 -8.20
C ARG A 258 6.71 -20.27 -9.23
N THR A 259 6.26 -21.45 -9.65
CA THR A 259 5.15 -21.61 -10.60
C THR A 259 3.83 -21.07 -10.03
N GLN A 260 3.54 -21.38 -8.76
CA GLN A 260 2.35 -20.86 -8.08
C GLN A 260 2.40 -19.33 -7.98
N ALA A 261 3.55 -18.75 -7.60
CA ALA A 261 3.75 -17.31 -7.55
C ALA A 261 3.52 -16.67 -8.92
N LYS A 262 4.04 -17.26 -9.99
CA LYS A 262 3.81 -16.78 -11.36
C LYS A 262 2.32 -16.76 -11.71
N HIS A 263 1.61 -17.84 -11.43
CA HIS A 263 0.16 -17.91 -11.68
C HIS A 263 -0.62 -16.86 -10.88
N THR A 264 -0.30 -16.70 -9.59
CA THR A 264 -0.89 -15.66 -8.73
C THR A 264 -0.60 -14.25 -9.27
N TYR A 265 0.62 -13.98 -9.72
CA TYR A 265 0.97 -12.69 -10.32
C TYR A 265 0.18 -12.42 -11.61
N GLU A 266 0.05 -13.41 -12.50
CA GLU A 266 -0.75 -13.28 -13.72
C GLU A 266 -2.24 -13.03 -13.42
N GLN A 267 -2.80 -13.69 -12.40
CA GLN A 267 -4.16 -13.42 -11.92
C GLN A 267 -4.30 -11.99 -11.38
N HIS A 268 -3.34 -11.53 -10.58
CA HIS A 268 -3.32 -10.17 -10.06
C HIS A 268 -3.29 -9.14 -11.19
N ARG A 269 -2.40 -9.31 -12.17
CA ARG A 269 -2.28 -8.44 -13.34
C ARG A 269 -3.60 -8.34 -14.12
N ARG A 270 -4.22 -9.49 -14.42
CA ARG A 270 -5.53 -9.54 -15.10
C ARG A 270 -6.62 -8.86 -14.27
N SER A 271 -6.66 -9.06 -12.95
CA SER A 271 -7.68 -8.44 -12.09
C SER A 271 -7.61 -6.92 -12.11
N ILE A 272 -6.41 -6.36 -12.25
CA ILE A 272 -6.19 -4.91 -12.29
C ILE A 272 -6.61 -4.36 -13.65
N GLU A 273 -6.23 -5.03 -14.75
CA GLU A 273 -6.65 -4.66 -16.12
C GLU A 273 -8.17 -4.60 -16.28
N HIS A 274 -8.93 -5.45 -15.59
CA HIS A 274 -10.40 -5.47 -15.64
C HIS A 274 -11.07 -4.46 -14.70
N SER A 275 -10.36 -3.92 -13.72
CA SER A 275 -10.88 -2.92 -12.77
C SER A 275 -10.55 -1.47 -13.16
N SER A 276 -9.67 -1.27 -14.15
CA SER A 276 -9.47 0.02 -14.82
C SER A 276 -10.53 0.21 -15.93
N PRO A 277 -11.27 1.33 -15.97
CA PRO A 277 -12.21 1.59 -17.07
C PRO A 277 -11.44 1.63 -18.39
N ARG A 278 -11.86 0.79 -19.36
CA ARG A 278 -11.34 0.84 -20.72
C ARG A 278 -11.61 2.23 -21.29
N VAL A 279 -10.56 3.03 -21.46
CA VAL A 279 -10.60 4.17 -22.38
C VAL A 279 -10.69 3.57 -23.78
N THR A 280 -11.91 3.34 -24.27
CA THR A 280 -12.12 3.12 -25.70
C THR A 280 -11.84 4.45 -26.38
N ALA A 281 -10.65 4.61 -26.92
CA ALA A 281 -10.38 5.65 -27.90
C ALA A 281 -11.38 5.45 -29.06
N THR A 282 -12.35 6.35 -29.16
CA THR A 282 -13.18 6.47 -30.36
C THR A 282 -12.26 6.78 -31.53
N PRO A 283 -12.28 6.01 -32.62
CA PRO A 283 -11.55 6.38 -33.82
C PRO A 283 -12.18 7.67 -34.34
N VAL A 284 -11.33 8.68 -34.54
CA VAL A 284 -11.70 9.91 -35.24
C VAL A 284 -12.02 9.50 -36.68
N ASN A 285 -13.29 9.64 -37.06
CA ASN A 285 -13.73 9.67 -38.46
C ASN A 285 -13.82 11.12 -38.91
#